data_AF-A0A9W3C1W0-F1
#
_entry.id   AF-A0A9W3C1W0-F1
#
_cell.length_a   1.000
_cell.length_b   1.000
_cell.length_c   1.000
_cell.angle_alpha   90.00
_cell.angle_beta   90.00
_cell.angle_gamma   90.00
#
_symmetry.space_group_name_H-M   'P 1'
#
loop_
_entity.id
_entity.type
_entity.pdbx_description
1 polymer ?
#
loop_
_entity_poly.entity_id
_entity_poly.type
_entity_poly.pdbx_seq_one_letter_code
_entity_poly.pdbx_strand_id
1 'polypeptide(L)'
;KAMEESKLYRKERKQTKKMKTGRGLRSRVGSIQMRMRRLRVLIPDGRRLSQPDLLLSKTADYIMHLELRIRFLKALSDMYSPHSRN
;
A
#
# COMPACT_ATOMS: atom_id res chain seq x y z
N LYS A 1 30.07 9.61 -43.20
CA LYS A 1 29.42 8.27 -43.10
C LYS A 1 29.83 7.53 -41.81
N ALA A 2 31.11 7.47 -41.42
CA ALA A 2 31.57 6.78 -40.19
C ALA A 2 31.00 7.28 -38.82
N MET A 3 30.64 8.55 -38.69
CA MET A 3 30.09 9.10 -37.43
C MET A 3 28.63 8.70 -37.15
N GLU A 4 27.90 8.31 -38.20
CA GLU A 4 26.47 7.92 -38.15
C GLU A 4 26.33 6.49 -37.62
N GLU A 5 27.19 5.58 -38.08
CA GLU A 5 27.25 4.18 -37.66
C GLU A 5 27.59 4.02 -36.17
N SER A 6 28.47 4.89 -35.63
CA SER A 6 28.81 4.91 -34.20
C SER A 6 27.64 5.32 -33.30
N LYS A 7 26.68 6.11 -33.81
CA LYS A 7 25.48 6.50 -33.05
C LYS A 7 24.45 5.37 -33.03
N LEU A 8 24.31 4.62 -34.13
CA LEU A 8 23.45 3.44 -34.23
C LEU A 8 23.92 2.32 -33.29
N TYR A 9 25.22 2.02 -33.29
CA TYR A 9 25.81 0.98 -32.42
C TYR A 9 25.64 1.29 -30.92
N ARG A 10 25.73 2.58 -30.54
CA ARG A 10 25.48 3.04 -29.16
C ARG A 10 24.00 2.97 -28.78
N LYS A 11 23.08 3.14 -29.74
CA LYS A 11 21.63 3.05 -29.51
C LYS A 11 21.20 1.59 -29.30
N GLU A 12 21.72 0.67 -30.09
CA GLU A 12 21.41 -0.77 -29.98
C GLU A 12 21.89 -1.36 -28.65
N ARG A 13 23.09 -1.01 -28.18
CA ARG A 13 23.58 -1.43 -26.84
C ARG A 13 22.76 -0.84 -25.68
N LYS A 14 22.15 0.34 -25.87
CA LYS A 14 21.27 0.95 -24.85
C LYS A 14 19.86 0.38 -24.85
N GLN A 15 19.36 -0.09 -26.00
CA GLN A 15 18.04 -0.75 -26.08
C GLN A 15 18.09 -2.21 -25.62
N THR A 16 19.12 -2.96 -25.99
CA THR A 16 19.27 -4.38 -25.62
C THR A 16 19.46 -4.61 -24.12
N LYS A 17 20.01 -3.62 -23.37
CA LYS A 17 20.11 -3.69 -21.90
C LYS A 17 18.82 -3.39 -21.14
N LYS A 18 17.78 -2.83 -21.79
CA LYS A 18 16.50 -2.45 -21.13
C LYS A 18 15.40 -3.50 -21.22
N MET A 19 15.61 -4.61 -21.92
CA MET A 19 14.53 -5.57 -22.22
C MET A 19 14.54 -6.86 -21.39
N LYS A 20 15.57 -7.13 -20.57
CA LYS A 20 15.71 -8.44 -19.91
C LYS A 20 15.76 -8.40 -18.37
N THR A 21 14.94 -7.56 -17.73
CA THR A 21 14.78 -7.67 -16.27
C THR A 21 13.38 -7.30 -15.80
N GLY A 22 12.51 -8.31 -15.69
CA GLY A 22 11.50 -8.40 -14.62
C GLY A 22 10.45 -7.28 -14.50
N ARG A 23 9.90 -6.78 -15.61
CA ARG A 23 8.85 -5.73 -15.56
C ARG A 23 7.61 -6.18 -14.76
N GLY A 24 7.25 -7.47 -14.79
CA GLY A 24 6.10 -8.01 -14.05
C GLY A 24 6.29 -8.04 -12.52
N LEU A 25 7.49 -8.42 -12.05
CA LEU A 25 7.76 -8.55 -10.61
C LEU A 25 7.98 -7.19 -9.95
N ARG A 26 8.71 -6.26 -10.60
CA ARG A 26 8.89 -4.88 -10.11
C ARG A 26 7.57 -4.12 -9.99
N SER A 27 6.63 -4.34 -10.91
CA SER A 27 5.30 -3.72 -10.84
C SER A 27 4.52 -4.17 -9.60
N ARG A 28 4.55 -5.48 -9.30
CA ARG A 28 3.83 -6.06 -8.15
C ARG A 28 4.50 -5.71 -6.80
N VAL A 29 5.83 -5.69 -6.74
CA VAL A 29 6.56 -5.23 -5.55
C VAL A 29 6.34 -3.73 -5.30
N GLY A 30 6.32 -2.92 -6.36
CA GLY A 30 5.99 -1.49 -6.28
C GLY A 30 4.56 -1.26 -5.77
N SER A 31 3.59 -2.10 -6.16
CA SER A 31 2.21 -1.98 -5.67
C SER A 31 2.08 -2.37 -4.20
N ILE A 32 2.80 -3.39 -3.73
CA ILE A 32 2.84 -3.76 -2.31
C ILE A 32 3.48 -2.66 -1.46
N GLN A 33 4.60 -2.09 -1.91
CA GLN A 33 5.25 -0.98 -1.22
C GLN A 33 4.33 0.25 -1.12
N MET A 34 3.58 0.56 -2.18
CA MET A 34 2.59 1.64 -2.16
C MET A 34 1.44 1.36 -1.18
N ARG A 35 0.95 0.12 -1.10
CA ARG A 35 -0.05 -0.28 -0.11
C ARG A 35 0.48 -0.18 1.32
N MET A 36 1.72 -0.64 1.56
CA MET A 36 2.37 -0.52 2.87
C MET A 36 2.59 0.95 3.27
N ARG A 37 2.98 1.81 2.32
CA ARG A 37 3.12 3.25 2.57
C ARG A 37 1.78 3.88 2.95
N ARG A 38 0.69 3.51 2.27
CA ARG A 38 -0.66 3.98 2.62
C ARG A 38 -1.08 3.48 3.99
N LEU A 39 -0.83 2.21 4.30
CA LEU A 39 -1.16 1.60 5.58
C LEU A 39 -0.47 2.35 6.74
N ARG A 40 0.81 2.69 6.61
CA ARG A 40 1.55 3.48 7.61
C ARG A 40 0.93 4.85 7.93
N VAL A 41 0.19 5.44 6.99
CA VAL A 41 -0.48 6.74 7.20
C VAL A 41 -1.82 6.57 7.90
N LEU A 42 -2.53 5.46 7.64
CA LEU A 42 -3.85 5.20 8.19
C LEU A 42 -3.82 4.70 9.64
N ILE A 43 -2.80 3.91 9.99
CA ILE A 43 -2.72 3.29 11.31
C ILE A 43 -2.14 4.29 12.33
N PRO A 44 -2.73 4.39 13.54
CA PRO A 44 -2.17 5.18 14.63
C PRO A 44 -0.71 4.76 14.91
N ASP A 45 0.18 5.76 14.95
CA ASP A 45 1.64 5.60 15.03
C ASP A 45 2.28 4.78 13.90
N GLY A 46 1.54 4.46 12.83
CA GLY A 46 2.01 3.62 11.73
C GLY A 46 3.24 4.19 11.01
N ARG A 47 3.45 5.52 11.03
CA ARG A 47 4.65 6.16 10.45
C ARG A 47 5.93 5.84 11.23
N ARG A 48 5.81 5.56 12.53
CA ARG A 48 6.95 5.19 13.40
C ARG A 48 7.30 3.70 13.28
N LEU A 49 6.42 2.90 12.66
CA LEU A 49 6.60 1.46 12.48
C LEU A 49 7.36 1.16 11.18
N SER A 50 8.67 0.96 11.32
CA SER A 50 9.57 0.58 10.22
C SER A 50 9.44 -0.89 9.85
N GLN A 51 9.11 -1.75 10.80
CA GLN A 51 8.98 -3.20 10.61
C GLN A 51 7.59 -3.58 10.05
N PRO A 52 7.53 -4.39 8.98
CA PRO A 52 6.27 -4.73 8.33
C PRO A 52 5.36 -5.59 9.22
N ASP A 53 5.92 -6.56 9.94
CA ASP A 53 5.13 -7.48 10.76
C ASP A 53 4.46 -6.74 11.92
N LEU A 54 5.21 -5.85 12.59
CA LEU A 54 4.67 -5.00 13.66
C LEU A 54 3.58 -4.05 13.15
N LEU A 55 3.73 -3.51 11.93
CA LEU A 55 2.71 -2.70 11.28
C LEU A 55 1.43 -3.52 11.03
N LEU A 56 1.57 -4.77 10.60
CA LEU A 56 0.42 -5.66 10.36
C LEU A 56 -0.26 -6.03 11.68
N SER A 57 0.48 -6.37 12.73
CA SER A 57 -0.11 -6.66 14.05
C SER A 57 -0.88 -5.46 14.59
N LYS A 58 -0.28 -4.25 14.57
CA LYS A 58 -0.96 -3.03 15.01
C LYS A 58 -2.16 -2.67 14.14
N THR A 59 -2.13 -3.04 12.85
CA THR A 59 -3.28 -2.90 11.95
C THR A 59 -4.43 -3.78 12.42
N ALA A 60 -4.18 -5.04 12.75
CA ALA A 60 -5.20 -5.96 13.24
C ALA A 60 -5.81 -5.44 14.56
N ASP A 61 -4.98 -5.00 15.49
CA ASP A 61 -5.44 -4.40 16.75
C ASP A 61 -6.33 -3.17 16.50
N TYR A 62 -5.93 -2.32 15.54
CA TYR A 62 -6.69 -1.11 15.22
C TYR A 62 -8.03 -1.43 14.56
N ILE A 63 -8.09 -2.44 13.68
CA ILE A 63 -9.36 -2.92 13.10
C ILE A 63 -10.30 -3.39 14.21
N MET A 64 -9.82 -4.25 15.10
CA MET A 64 -10.61 -4.77 16.23
C MET A 64 -11.12 -3.64 17.13
N HIS A 65 -10.26 -2.66 17.43
CA HIS A 65 -10.63 -1.49 18.22
C HIS A 65 -11.72 -0.63 17.55
N LEU A 66 -11.63 -0.41 16.24
CA LEU A 66 -12.65 0.32 15.49
C LEU A 66 -13.98 -0.43 15.46
N GLU A 67 -13.95 -1.74 15.22
CA GLU A 67 -15.16 -2.57 15.24
C GLU A 67 -15.86 -2.51 16.59
N LEU A 68 -15.10 -2.63 17.69
CA LEU A 68 -15.64 -2.55 19.03
C LEU A 68 -16.27 -1.18 19.30
N ARG A 69 -15.59 -0.08 18.92
CA ARG A 69 -16.14 1.28 19.05
C ARG A 69 -17.45 1.44 18.30
N ILE A 70 -17.53 0.94 17.07
CA ILE A 70 -18.76 1.02 16.27
C ILE A 70 -19.88 0.24 16.94
N ARG A 71 -19.62 -0.99 17.39
CA ARG A 71 -20.63 -1.82 18.09
C ARG A 71 -21.11 -1.14 19.37
N PHE A 72 -20.19 -0.60 20.15
CA PHE A 72 -20.52 0.12 21.38
C PHE A 72 -21.39 1.36 21.10
N LEU A 73 -20.99 2.20 20.14
CA LEU A 73 -21.76 3.39 19.77
C LEU A 73 -23.14 3.05 19.21
N LYS A 74 -23.26 1.96 18.43
CA LYS A 74 -24.57 1.46 17.96
C LYS A 74 -25.44 1.02 19.13
N ALA A 75 -24.90 0.23 20.07
CA ALA A 75 -25.65 -0.20 21.25
C ALA A 75 -26.15 0.99 22.07
N LEU A 76 -25.30 2.02 22.27
CA LEU A 76 -25.73 3.26 22.90
C LEU A 76 -26.82 3.97 22.09
N SER A 77 -26.63 4.12 20.77
CA SER A 77 -27.64 4.73 19.89
C SER A 77 -28.99 4.02 19.99
N ASP A 78 -29.00 2.68 20.03
CA ASP A 78 -30.20 1.86 20.14
C ASP A 78 -30.87 2.04 21.52
N MET A 79 -30.09 2.15 22.59
CA MET A 79 -30.61 2.42 23.94
C MET A 79 -31.24 3.81 24.06
N TYR A 80 -30.64 4.82 23.40
CA TYR A 80 -31.06 6.22 23.50
C TYR A 80 -31.98 6.67 22.34
N SER A 81 -32.27 5.80 21.36
CA SER A 81 -33.25 6.05 20.29
C SER A 81 -34.50 5.15 20.46
N PRO A 82 -35.42 5.49 21.37
CA PRO A 82 -36.55 4.62 21.71
C PRO A 82 -37.60 4.43 20.60
N HIS A 83 -37.46 5.03 19.41
CA HIS A 83 -38.54 5.10 18.39
C HIS A 83 -38.14 4.82 16.93
N SER A 84 -36.95 4.26 16.64
CA SER A 84 -36.57 3.89 15.25
C SER A 84 -36.88 2.42 14.92
N ARG A 85 -38.10 1.97 15.24
CA ARG A 85 -38.68 0.70 14.79
C ARG A 85 -40.08 1.01 14.24
N ASN A 86 -40.14 1.39 12.97
CA ASN A 86 -41.32 1.35 12.11
C ASN A 86 -40.90 0.70 10.80
#